data_AF-U5NFS9-F1
#
_entry.id   AF-U5NFS9-F1
#
_cell.length_a   1.000
_cell.length_b   1.000
_cell.length_c   1.000
_cell.angle_alpha   90.00
_cell.angle_beta   90.00
_cell.angle_gamma   90.00
#
_symmetry.space_group_name_H-M   'P 1'
#
loop_
_entity.id
_entity.type
_entity.pdbx_description
1 polymer ?
#
loop_
_entity_poly.entity_id
_entity_poly.type
_entity_poly.pdbx_seq_one_letter_code
_entity_poly.pdbx_strand_id
1 'polypeptide(L)'
;FLSPILPYGVIESWEDLNPRLYQAVHIYWLKFYGMWFNNFSPYTIKFWVQLTYTLTVLWLVCFFPGIGEVVYLLRQRDNIGDVAEGLYLFSSEMYTYFKVAVFWLNKDKIVNLLEYLHCEEFKPKEPEHREIITKSIKSARFVMTFYSTMCVGAVSVGIIMPLTENFDILPTNVEYPFFDVYKTPAYEAVYAHHIYYKPATCIIDGVMDTILASFVASAIGQIEILAFNLRNFNVVADRQHRRDAAG
;
A
#
# COMPACT_ATOMS: atom_id res chain seq x y z
N PHE A 1 -24.36 2.17 -10.86
CA PHE A 1 -24.14 3.61 -10.64
C PHE A 1 -24.58 3.91 -9.21
N LEU A 2 -23.73 3.61 -8.22
CA LEU A 2 -23.78 3.97 -6.78
C LEU A 2 -22.70 3.16 -6.05
N SER A 3 -21.50 3.71 -5.91
CA SER A 3 -20.54 3.37 -4.85
C SER A 3 -19.42 4.41 -4.86
N PRO A 4 -19.57 5.54 -4.15
CA PRO A 4 -18.53 6.56 -4.04
C PRO A 4 -17.63 6.37 -2.81
N ILE A 5 -17.90 5.39 -1.93
CA ILE A 5 -17.34 5.36 -0.57
C ILE A 5 -16.64 4.02 -0.22
N LEU A 6 -16.82 2.97 -1.01
CA LEU A 6 -16.18 1.67 -0.75
C LEU A 6 -15.31 1.24 -1.95
N PRO A 7 -13.97 1.19 -1.80
CA PRO A 7 -13.08 0.87 -2.91
C PRO A 7 -13.14 -0.61 -3.35
N TYR A 8 -12.90 -0.74 -4.65
CA TYR A 8 -12.93 -1.93 -5.50
C TYR A 8 -12.09 -3.10 -4.92
N GLY A 9 -12.65 -4.32 -4.92
CA GLY A 9 -11.93 -5.58 -4.67
C GLY A 9 -12.05 -6.24 -3.28
N VAL A 10 -12.63 -5.58 -2.27
CA VAL A 10 -12.94 -6.19 -0.95
C VAL A 10 -14.32 -6.86 -0.95
N ILE A 11 -15.29 -6.28 -1.67
CA ILE A 11 -16.70 -6.72 -1.74
C ILE A 11 -17.08 -7.23 -3.14
N GLU A 12 -16.18 -7.10 -4.13
CA GLU A 12 -16.43 -7.57 -5.51
C GLU A 12 -16.62 -9.07 -5.62
N SER A 13 -17.43 -9.48 -6.60
CA SER A 13 -17.66 -10.89 -6.87
C SER A 13 -16.34 -11.57 -7.27
N TRP A 14 -16.10 -12.73 -6.64
CA TRP A 14 -14.98 -13.61 -6.98
C TRP A 14 -15.27 -14.42 -8.26
N GLU A 15 -16.35 -14.12 -8.97
CA GLU A 15 -16.84 -14.92 -10.09
C GLU A 15 -15.95 -14.77 -11.33
N ASP A 16 -15.37 -13.58 -11.54
CA ASP A 16 -14.50 -13.29 -12.68
C ASP A 16 -13.01 -13.61 -12.42
N LEU A 17 -12.62 -13.88 -11.15
CA LEU A 17 -11.23 -14.16 -10.74
C LEU A 17 -10.20 -13.23 -11.39
N ASN A 18 -10.52 -11.93 -11.43
CA ASN A 18 -9.66 -10.95 -12.09
C ASN A 18 -8.27 -10.93 -11.41
N PRO A 19 -7.16 -11.04 -12.15
CA PRO A 19 -5.80 -10.97 -11.60
C PRO A 19 -5.51 -9.71 -10.77
N ARG A 20 -6.26 -8.61 -10.98
CA ARG A 20 -6.21 -7.43 -10.11
C ARG A 20 -6.64 -7.71 -8.67
N LEU A 21 -7.29 -8.85 -8.40
CA LEU A 21 -7.66 -9.31 -7.06
C LEU A 21 -6.43 -9.60 -6.18
N TYR A 22 -5.29 -9.98 -6.76
CA TYR A 22 -4.03 -10.17 -6.03
C TYR A 22 -3.56 -8.85 -5.40
N GLN A 23 -3.55 -7.77 -6.19
CA GLN A 23 -3.13 -6.42 -5.78
C GLN A 23 -4.28 -5.56 -5.25
N ALA A 24 -5.50 -6.09 -5.11
CA ALA A 24 -6.67 -5.27 -4.80
C ALA A 24 -6.51 -4.47 -3.50
N VAL A 25 -5.97 -5.10 -2.45
CA VAL A 25 -5.71 -4.45 -1.16
C VAL A 25 -4.62 -3.37 -1.29
N HIS A 26 -3.57 -3.62 -2.07
CA HIS A 26 -2.53 -2.63 -2.37
C HIS A 26 -3.10 -1.43 -3.11
N ILE A 27 -3.85 -1.68 -4.19
CA ILE A 27 -4.48 -0.63 -5.01
C ILE A 27 -5.49 0.16 -4.19
N TYR A 28 -6.24 -0.48 -3.30
CA TYR A 28 -7.13 0.17 -2.34
C TYR A 28 -6.37 1.22 -1.53
N TRP A 29 -5.28 0.81 -0.86
CA TRP A 29 -4.57 1.70 0.05
C TRP A 29 -3.83 2.81 -0.69
N LEU A 30 -3.31 2.53 -1.88
CA LEU A 30 -2.71 3.56 -2.74
C LEU A 30 -3.74 4.57 -3.21
N LYS A 31 -4.95 4.14 -3.57
CA LYS A 31 -6.02 5.07 -3.93
C LYS A 31 -6.49 5.87 -2.70
N PHE A 32 -6.63 5.21 -1.57
CA PHE A 32 -7.02 5.84 -0.31
C PHE A 32 -6.03 6.93 0.09
N TYR A 33 -4.72 6.71 0.01
CA TYR A 33 -3.71 7.73 0.32
C TYR A 33 -3.33 8.61 -0.87
N GLY A 34 -4.06 8.55 -1.99
CA GLY A 34 -3.75 9.36 -3.17
C GLY A 34 -2.41 9.03 -3.84
N MET A 35 -1.77 7.92 -3.49
CA MET A 35 -0.50 7.45 -4.04
C MET A 35 -0.69 6.66 -5.35
N TRP A 36 -1.92 6.36 -5.75
CA TRP A 36 -2.19 5.69 -7.03
C TRP A 36 -2.06 6.64 -8.22
N PHE A 37 -1.70 6.08 -9.38
CA PHE A 37 -1.50 6.83 -10.61
C PHE A 37 -2.74 7.62 -11.03
N ASN A 38 -2.54 8.89 -11.42
CA ASN A 38 -3.58 9.68 -12.06
C ASN A 38 -3.67 9.28 -13.54
N ASN A 39 -4.84 8.79 -13.95
CA ASN A 39 -5.14 8.37 -15.32
C ASN A 39 -6.22 9.26 -15.96
N PHE A 40 -6.63 10.34 -15.29
CA PHE A 40 -7.58 11.30 -15.86
C PHE A 40 -6.88 12.24 -16.84
N SER A 41 -7.64 12.72 -17.83
CA SER A 41 -7.16 13.74 -18.75
C SER A 41 -6.93 15.07 -18.01
N PRO A 42 -5.82 15.81 -18.26
CA PRO A 42 -5.53 17.10 -17.62
C PRO A 42 -6.62 18.16 -17.80
N TYR A 43 -7.46 18.01 -18.83
CA TYR A 43 -8.58 18.90 -19.12
C TYR A 43 -9.82 18.63 -18.26
N THR A 44 -9.83 17.56 -17.46
CA THR A 44 -10.97 17.19 -16.62
C THR A 44 -10.78 17.67 -15.18
N ILE A 45 -11.84 18.20 -14.55
CA ILE A 45 -11.82 18.63 -13.14
C ILE A 45 -11.35 17.50 -12.21
N LYS A 46 -11.71 16.25 -12.50
CA LYS A 46 -11.29 15.05 -11.74
C LYS A 46 -9.77 14.92 -11.64
N PHE A 47 -9.03 15.30 -12.68
CA PHE A 47 -7.56 15.27 -12.65
C PHE A 47 -7.02 16.20 -11.58
N TRP A 48 -7.51 17.44 -11.55
CA TRP A 48 -7.09 18.46 -10.58
C TRP A 48 -7.50 18.10 -9.16
N VAL A 49 -8.71 17.59 -8.96
CA VAL A 49 -9.16 17.10 -7.65
C VAL A 49 -8.24 16.00 -7.13
N GLN A 50 -7.95 14.97 -7.94
CA GLN A 50 -7.03 13.91 -7.54
C GLN A 50 -5.61 14.44 -7.27
N LEU A 51 -5.10 15.35 -8.12
CA LEU A 51 -3.79 15.94 -7.92
C LEU A 51 -3.70 16.74 -6.61
N THR A 52 -4.68 17.60 -6.34
CA THR A 52 -4.74 18.36 -5.09
C THR A 52 -4.82 17.44 -3.87
N TYR A 53 -5.57 16.34 -3.97
CA TYR A 53 -5.64 15.34 -2.93
C TYR A 53 -4.28 14.67 -2.68
N THR A 54 -3.62 14.18 -3.73
CA THR A 54 -2.28 13.57 -3.63
C THR A 54 -1.26 14.55 -3.02
N LEU A 55 -1.24 15.80 -3.47
CA LEU A 55 -0.35 16.83 -2.93
C LEU A 55 -0.64 17.13 -1.45
N THR A 56 -1.91 17.12 -1.05
CA THR A 56 -2.31 17.32 0.34
C THR A 56 -1.85 16.16 1.22
N VAL A 57 -2.03 14.92 0.77
CA VAL A 57 -1.55 13.74 1.50
C VAL A 57 -0.03 13.73 1.57
N LEU A 58 0.69 14.01 0.49
CA LEU A 58 2.15 14.13 0.51
C LEU A 58 2.63 15.23 1.47
N TRP A 59 1.93 16.36 1.52
CA TRP A 59 2.27 17.42 2.45
C TRP A 59 2.13 16.95 3.91
N LEU A 60 0.99 16.33 4.24
CA LEU A 60 0.71 15.86 5.59
C LEU A 60 1.57 14.66 6.00
N VAL A 61 1.84 13.72 5.09
CA VAL A 61 2.50 12.46 5.42
C VAL A 61 4.01 12.54 5.24
N CYS A 62 4.53 13.35 4.30
CA CYS A 62 5.95 13.37 3.96
C CYS A 62 6.64 14.69 4.34
N PHE A 63 6.17 15.81 3.81
CA PHE A 63 6.90 17.08 3.93
C PHE A 63 6.83 17.68 5.34
N PHE A 64 5.63 17.76 5.91
CA PHE A 64 5.43 18.31 7.24
C PHE A 64 6.23 17.55 8.33
N PRO A 65 6.07 16.23 8.50
CA PRO A 65 6.86 15.48 9.47
C PRO A 65 8.36 15.47 9.12
N GLY A 66 8.73 15.34 7.85
CA GLY A 66 10.15 15.34 7.45
C GLY A 66 10.88 16.64 7.79
N ILE A 67 10.24 17.80 7.66
CA ILE A 67 10.80 19.08 8.14
C ILE A 67 10.96 19.04 9.66
N GLY A 68 9.95 18.52 10.38
CA GLY A 68 9.96 18.42 11.83
C GLY A 68 11.09 17.55 12.38
N GLU A 69 11.31 16.40 11.75
CA GLU A 69 12.38 15.46 12.11
C GLU A 69 13.78 16.03 11.82
N VAL A 70 13.96 16.72 10.69
CA VAL A 70 15.23 17.39 10.36
C VAL A 70 15.55 18.47 11.39
N VAL A 71 14.56 19.27 11.78
CA VAL A 71 14.76 20.33 12.78
C VAL A 71 15.06 19.74 14.15
N TYR A 72 14.39 18.66 14.54
CA TYR A 72 14.71 17.91 15.77
C TYR A 72 16.17 17.43 15.77
N LEU A 73 16.60 16.77 14.68
CA LEU A 73 17.98 16.29 14.53
C LEU A 73 19.03 17.42 14.62
N LEU A 74 18.73 18.58 14.03
CA LEU A 74 19.62 19.74 14.09
C LEU A 74 19.72 20.32 15.52
N ARG A 75 18.65 20.24 16.31
CA ARG A 75 18.61 20.76 17.68
C ARG A 75 19.20 19.81 18.70
N GLN A 76 18.99 18.50 18.55
CA GLN A 76 19.47 17.48 19.50
C GLN A 76 20.87 16.94 19.20
N ARG A 77 21.64 17.58 18.31
CA ARG A 77 22.94 17.12 17.81
C ARG A 77 23.99 16.79 18.90
N ASP A 78 23.83 17.35 20.09
CA ASP A 78 24.78 17.20 21.19
C ASP A 78 24.50 15.92 22.02
N ASN A 79 23.31 15.33 21.92
CA ASN A 79 22.96 14.05 22.55
C ASN A 79 22.99 12.92 21.52
N ILE A 80 24.00 12.05 21.61
CA ILE A 80 24.19 10.94 20.67
C ILE A 80 22.99 9.97 20.68
N GLY A 81 22.33 9.77 21.82
CA GLY A 81 21.16 8.88 21.94
C GLY A 81 19.98 9.41 21.11
N ASP A 82 19.62 10.66 21.33
CA ASP A 82 18.50 11.34 20.66
C ASP A 82 18.76 11.47 19.14
N VAL A 83 20.02 11.73 18.76
CA VAL A 83 20.43 11.73 17.35
C VAL A 83 20.26 10.35 16.71
N ALA A 84 20.67 9.28 17.39
CA ALA A 84 20.57 7.94 16.85
C ALA A 84 19.10 7.52 16.64
N GLU A 85 18.25 7.80 17.63
CA GLU A 85 16.81 7.51 17.54
C GLU A 85 16.14 8.36 16.43
N GLY A 86 16.38 9.67 16.42
CA GLY A 86 15.85 10.57 15.40
C GLY A 86 16.33 10.19 13.99
N LEU A 87 17.58 9.77 13.83
CA LEU A 87 18.13 9.40 12.54
C LEU A 87 17.56 8.08 12.04
N TYR A 88 17.36 7.11 12.94
CA TYR A 88 16.69 5.85 12.61
C TYR A 88 15.29 6.13 12.07
N LEU A 89 14.52 6.94 12.80
CA LEU A 89 13.18 7.32 12.41
C LEU A 89 13.16 8.02 11.05
N PHE A 90 13.92 9.10 10.91
CA PHE A 90 14.01 9.88 9.67
C PHE A 90 14.42 9.01 8.48
N SER A 91 15.42 8.16 8.65
CA SER A 91 15.90 7.29 7.58
C SER A 91 14.84 6.27 7.15
N SER A 92 14.07 5.73 8.10
CA SER A 92 12.98 4.80 7.80
C SER A 92 11.88 5.47 6.97
N GLU A 93 11.52 6.71 7.29
CA GLU A 93 10.52 7.47 6.53
C GLU A 93 11.00 7.88 5.14
N MET A 94 12.24 8.37 5.04
CA MET A 94 12.86 8.70 3.76
C MET A 94 12.91 7.48 2.83
N TYR A 95 13.14 6.29 3.39
CA TYR A 95 13.13 5.05 2.61
C TYR A 95 11.74 4.77 2.01
N THR A 96 10.66 4.93 2.79
CA THR A 96 9.29 4.82 2.28
C THR A 96 9.02 5.82 1.15
N TYR A 97 9.42 7.10 1.33
CA TYR A 97 9.20 8.13 0.32
C TYR A 97 9.99 7.84 -0.96
N PHE A 98 11.21 7.30 -0.83
CA PHE A 98 11.99 6.83 -1.96
C PHE A 98 11.32 5.67 -2.71
N LYS A 99 10.75 4.68 -2.00
CA LYS A 99 9.98 3.60 -2.63
C LYS A 99 8.79 4.15 -3.42
N VAL A 100 8.03 5.09 -2.86
CA VAL A 100 6.89 5.72 -3.55
C VAL A 100 7.36 6.45 -4.81
N ALA A 101 8.47 7.18 -4.76
CA ALA A 101 9.04 7.84 -5.93
C ALA A 101 9.46 6.83 -7.00
N VAL A 102 10.17 5.75 -6.63
CA VAL A 102 10.55 4.68 -7.55
C VAL A 102 9.33 3.99 -8.15
N PHE A 103 8.27 3.77 -7.36
CA PHE A 103 7.01 3.21 -7.81
C PHE A 103 6.35 4.10 -8.87
N TRP A 104 6.33 5.43 -8.67
CA TRP A 104 5.83 6.38 -9.67
C TRP A 104 6.68 6.45 -10.94
N LEU A 105 8.01 6.45 -10.80
CA LEU A 105 8.92 6.46 -11.95
C LEU A 105 8.79 5.19 -12.81
N ASN A 106 8.35 4.07 -12.23
CA ASN A 106 8.13 2.82 -12.95
C ASN A 106 6.64 2.56 -13.27
N LYS A 107 5.79 3.59 -13.24
CA LYS A 107 4.35 3.50 -13.53
C LYS A 107 4.04 2.61 -14.73
N ASP A 108 4.65 2.89 -15.87
CA ASP A 108 4.32 2.20 -17.13
C ASP A 108 4.65 0.71 -17.04
N LYS A 109 5.78 0.35 -16.41
CA LYS A 109 6.16 -1.05 -16.20
C LYS A 109 5.16 -1.76 -15.28
N ILE A 110 4.73 -1.10 -14.20
CA ILE A 110 3.77 -1.67 -13.24
C ILE A 110 2.40 -1.87 -13.89
N VAL A 111 1.93 -0.89 -14.66
CA VAL A 111 0.67 -0.98 -15.40
C VAL A 111 0.75 -2.09 -16.44
N ASN A 112 1.84 -2.18 -17.21
CA ASN A 112 2.06 -3.25 -18.17
C ASN A 112 2.06 -4.64 -17.51
N LEU A 113 2.66 -4.78 -16.32
CA LEU A 113 2.62 -6.04 -15.56
C LEU A 113 1.18 -6.40 -15.13
N LEU A 114 0.41 -5.42 -14.65
CA LEU A 114 -1.00 -5.64 -14.27
C LEU A 114 -1.87 -6.01 -15.47
N GLU A 115 -1.58 -5.45 -16.65
CA GLU A 115 -2.26 -5.79 -17.90
C GLU A 115 -1.84 -7.18 -18.41
N TYR A 116 -0.55 -7.51 -18.35
CA TYR A 116 -0.04 -8.83 -18.74
C TYR A 116 -0.66 -9.95 -17.92
N LEU A 117 -0.89 -9.72 -16.61
CA LEU A 117 -1.59 -10.67 -15.77
C LEU A 117 -3.03 -10.94 -16.24
N HIS A 118 -3.66 -10.02 -16.98
CA HIS A 118 -5.03 -10.10 -17.49
C HIS A 118 -5.16 -10.73 -18.90
N CYS A 119 -4.08 -11.24 -19.48
CA CYS A 119 -4.16 -11.90 -20.78
C CYS A 119 -5.05 -13.14 -20.73
N GLU A 120 -5.62 -13.53 -21.88
CA GLU A 120 -6.59 -14.63 -21.95
C GLU A 120 -5.97 -15.98 -21.58
N GLU A 121 -4.66 -16.13 -21.81
CA GLU A 121 -3.87 -17.30 -21.48
C GLU A 121 -3.81 -17.58 -19.98
N PHE A 122 -3.92 -16.54 -19.15
CA PHE A 122 -3.86 -16.63 -17.68
C PHE A 122 -5.23 -16.75 -17.01
N LYS A 123 -6.31 -16.77 -17.80
CA LYS A 123 -7.67 -16.96 -17.28
C LYS A 123 -7.91 -18.45 -16.93
N PRO A 124 -8.60 -18.75 -15.83
CA PRO A 124 -8.90 -20.12 -15.45
C PRO A 124 -9.92 -20.75 -16.42
N LYS A 125 -9.48 -21.76 -17.18
CA LYS A 125 -10.33 -22.56 -18.09
C LYS A 125 -11.01 -23.76 -17.41
N GLU A 126 -10.35 -24.33 -16.41
CA GLU A 126 -10.83 -25.49 -15.68
C GLU A 126 -11.30 -25.10 -14.26
N PRO A 127 -12.27 -25.81 -13.67
CA PRO A 127 -12.71 -25.54 -12.30
C PRO A 127 -11.57 -25.66 -11.29
N GLU A 128 -10.63 -26.59 -11.51
CA GLU A 128 -9.46 -26.78 -10.65
C GLU A 128 -8.51 -25.57 -10.67
N HIS A 129 -8.42 -24.85 -11.80
CA HIS A 129 -7.60 -23.62 -11.89
C HIS A 129 -8.15 -22.52 -10.98
N ARG A 130 -9.47 -22.46 -10.78
CA ARG A 130 -10.12 -21.46 -9.94
C ARG A 130 -9.70 -21.61 -8.48
N GLU A 131 -9.59 -22.84 -8.00
CA GLU A 131 -9.16 -23.12 -6.63
C GLU A 131 -7.70 -22.69 -6.40
N ILE A 132 -6.81 -23.01 -7.35
CA ILE A 132 -5.39 -22.64 -7.33
C ILE A 132 -5.24 -21.10 -7.25
N ILE A 133 -5.88 -20.37 -8.16
CA ILE A 133 -5.84 -18.90 -8.18
C ILE A 133 -6.40 -18.33 -6.86
N THR A 134 -7.54 -18.86 -6.39
CA THR A 134 -8.17 -18.38 -5.15
C THR A 134 -7.25 -18.53 -3.95
N LYS A 135 -6.55 -19.66 -3.83
CA LYS A 135 -5.58 -19.89 -2.75
C LYS A 135 -4.42 -18.89 -2.83
N SER A 136 -3.89 -18.65 -4.02
CA SER A 136 -2.78 -17.71 -4.20
C SER A 136 -3.20 -16.25 -3.93
N ILE A 137 -4.40 -15.83 -4.38
CA ILE A 137 -4.96 -14.51 -4.05
C ILE A 137 -5.11 -14.34 -2.53
N LYS A 138 -5.67 -15.35 -1.85
CA LYS A 138 -5.83 -15.32 -0.39
C LYS A 138 -4.49 -15.16 0.31
N SER A 139 -3.46 -15.88 -0.14
CA SER A 139 -2.11 -15.76 0.41
C SER A 139 -1.54 -14.35 0.23
N ALA A 140 -1.62 -13.77 -0.99
CA ALA A 140 -1.13 -12.42 -1.26
C ALA A 140 -1.84 -11.35 -0.40
N ARG A 141 -3.17 -11.45 -0.28
CA ARG A 141 -3.97 -10.55 0.56
C ARG A 141 -3.67 -10.71 2.05
N PHE A 142 -3.46 -11.94 2.51
CA PHE A 142 -3.11 -12.24 3.88
C PHE A 142 -1.77 -11.60 4.25
N VAL A 143 -0.74 -11.77 3.41
CA VAL A 143 0.59 -11.17 3.64
C VAL A 143 0.50 -9.65 3.80
N MET A 144 -0.17 -8.97 2.86
CA MET A 144 -0.35 -7.52 2.92
C MET A 144 -1.11 -7.06 4.18
N THR A 145 -2.24 -7.71 4.47
CA THR A 145 -3.12 -7.33 5.58
C THR A 145 -2.42 -7.57 6.92
N PHE A 146 -1.77 -8.73 7.06
CA PHE A 146 -1.06 -9.08 8.28
C PHE A 146 0.13 -8.15 8.52
N TYR A 147 0.97 -7.92 7.51
CA TYR A 147 2.10 -7.00 7.59
C TYR A 147 1.65 -5.59 8.00
N SER A 148 0.65 -5.05 7.30
CA SER A 148 0.16 -3.69 7.58
C SER A 148 -0.49 -3.59 8.97
N THR A 149 -1.23 -4.62 9.41
CA THR A 149 -1.85 -4.64 10.75
C THR A 149 -0.79 -4.68 11.84
N MET A 150 0.28 -5.45 11.66
CA MET A 150 1.41 -5.46 12.60
C MET A 150 2.09 -4.10 12.68
N CYS A 151 2.40 -3.46 11.54
CA CYS A 151 3.02 -2.14 11.50
C CYS A 151 2.14 -1.07 12.17
N VAL A 152 0.85 -1.03 11.84
CA VAL A 152 -0.11 -0.10 12.46
C VAL A 152 -0.24 -0.38 13.97
N GLY A 153 -0.28 -1.65 14.37
CA GLY A 153 -0.29 -2.03 15.78
C GLY A 153 0.94 -1.52 16.54
N ALA A 154 2.13 -1.65 15.94
CA ALA A 154 3.38 -1.16 16.53
C ALA A 154 3.37 0.37 16.72
N VAL A 155 2.99 1.14 15.70
CA VAL A 155 2.93 2.61 15.84
C VAL A 155 1.81 3.10 16.75
N SER A 156 0.74 2.32 16.89
CA SER A 156 -0.34 2.64 17.83
C SER A 156 0.16 2.68 19.28
N VAL A 157 1.14 1.85 19.63
CA VAL A 157 1.80 1.91 20.94
C VAL A 157 2.47 3.28 21.13
N GLY A 158 3.25 3.74 20.14
CA GLY A 158 3.90 5.05 20.17
C GLY A 158 2.91 6.23 20.26
N ILE A 159 1.75 6.13 19.60
CA ILE A 159 0.66 7.12 19.71
C ILE A 159 0.09 7.18 21.13
N ILE A 160 0.00 6.06 21.83
CA ILE A 160 -0.55 5.96 23.18
C ILE A 160 0.49 6.34 24.25
N MET A 161 1.80 6.23 23.97
CA MET A 161 2.88 6.55 24.93
C MET A 161 2.70 7.89 25.67
N PRO A 162 2.33 9.02 25.02
CA PRO A 162 2.11 10.27 25.73
C PRO A 162 1.07 10.22 26.85
N LEU A 163 0.11 9.29 26.81
CA LEU A 163 -0.87 9.10 27.89
C LEU A 163 -0.22 8.62 29.19
N THR A 164 0.87 7.84 29.10
CA THR A 164 1.59 7.35 30.30
C THR A 164 2.51 8.41 30.88
N GLU A 165 2.90 9.39 30.07
CA GLU A 165 3.81 10.49 30.41
C GLU A 165 3.05 11.82 30.59
N ASN A 166 1.76 11.78 30.96
CA ASN A 166 0.91 12.97 31.19
C ASN A 166 0.92 14.02 30.06
N PHE A 167 1.12 13.58 28.81
CA PHE A 167 1.25 14.41 27.61
C PHE A 167 2.47 15.35 27.58
N ASP A 168 3.51 15.05 28.36
CA ASP A 168 4.77 15.82 28.33
C ASP A 168 5.62 15.53 27.09
N ILE A 169 5.33 14.44 26.38
CA ILE A 169 6.03 14.02 25.16
C ILE A 169 5.09 13.92 23.94
N LEU A 170 5.65 13.99 22.74
CA LEU A 170 4.92 13.69 21.51
C LEU A 170 5.07 12.19 21.14
N PRO A 171 4.16 11.61 20.34
CA PRO A 171 4.31 10.25 19.82
C PRO A 171 5.56 10.02 18.98
N THR A 172 6.19 11.10 18.51
CA THR A 172 7.28 11.09 17.57
C THR A 172 8.11 12.35 17.76
N ASN A 173 9.42 12.19 17.69
CA ASN A 173 10.39 13.26 17.90
C ASN A 173 10.42 14.22 16.70
N VAL A 174 9.66 15.30 16.81
CA VAL A 174 9.61 16.39 15.81
C VAL A 174 9.68 17.74 16.49
N GLU A 175 10.34 18.71 15.86
CA GLU A 175 10.38 20.09 16.33
C GLU A 175 10.19 21.05 15.15
N TYR A 176 9.63 22.23 15.39
CA TYR A 176 9.46 23.24 14.35
C TYR A 176 10.14 24.56 14.74
N PRO A 177 10.70 25.32 13.76
CA PRO A 177 11.45 26.53 14.07
C PRO A 177 10.54 27.72 14.43
N PHE A 178 9.31 27.74 13.92
CA PHE A 178 8.40 28.89 14.01
C PHE A 178 7.40 28.82 15.17
N PHE A 179 7.25 27.66 15.82
CA PHE A 179 6.34 27.49 16.94
C PHE A 179 6.82 26.39 17.89
N ASP A 180 6.39 26.50 19.14
CA ASP A 180 6.71 25.54 20.19
C ASP A 180 5.64 24.45 20.22
N VAL A 181 6.05 23.21 19.93
CA VAL A 181 5.16 22.05 19.83
C VAL A 181 4.58 21.62 21.17
N TYR A 182 5.19 22.00 22.30
CA TYR A 182 4.73 21.62 23.64
C TYR A 182 3.77 22.63 24.26
N LYS A 183 3.38 23.68 23.51
CA LYS A 183 2.41 24.68 23.97
C LYS A 183 1.05 24.49 23.31
N THR A 184 -0.02 24.66 24.08
CA THR A 184 -1.39 24.74 23.56
C THR A 184 -1.57 25.99 22.70
N PRO A 185 -2.22 25.92 21.52
CA PRO A 185 -2.92 24.77 20.93
C PRO A 185 -2.07 23.91 19.97
N ALA A 186 -0.78 24.21 19.81
CA ALA A 186 0.09 23.52 18.85
C ALA A 186 0.28 22.03 19.19
N TYR A 187 0.44 21.70 20.47
CA TYR A 187 0.58 20.31 20.92
C TYR A 187 -0.57 19.42 20.44
N GLU A 188 -1.80 19.83 20.68
CA GLU A 188 -3.00 19.08 20.31
C GLU A 188 -3.10 18.89 18.79
N ALA A 189 -2.77 19.93 18.02
CA ALA A 189 -2.79 19.88 16.57
C ALA A 189 -1.73 18.91 16.00
N VAL A 190 -0.50 18.95 16.52
CA VAL A 190 0.59 18.06 16.10
C VAL A 190 0.32 16.62 16.56
N TYR A 191 -0.21 16.44 17.76
CA TYR A 191 -0.62 15.14 18.28
C TYR A 191 -1.72 14.51 17.41
N ALA A 192 -2.77 15.28 17.06
CA ALA A 192 -3.81 14.82 16.15
C ALA A 192 -3.27 14.49 14.75
N HIS A 193 -2.29 15.28 14.27
CA HIS A 193 -1.58 14.97 13.03
C HIS A 193 -0.80 13.65 13.14
N HIS A 194 -0.12 13.36 14.26
CA HIS A 194 0.58 12.09 14.48
C HIS A 194 -0.34 10.86 14.47
N ILE A 195 -1.55 11.00 15.01
CA ILE A 195 -2.58 9.94 14.94
C ILE A 195 -2.90 9.58 13.48
N TYR A 196 -2.86 10.54 12.57
CA TYR A 196 -3.09 10.30 11.15
C TYR A 196 -1.83 9.87 10.40
N TYR A 197 -0.72 10.62 10.56
CA TYR A 197 0.46 10.47 9.70
C TYR A 197 1.18 9.14 9.95
N LYS A 198 1.37 8.72 11.21
CA LYS A 198 2.13 7.50 11.51
C LYS A 198 1.48 6.24 10.93
N PRO A 199 0.17 5.99 11.15
CA PRO A 199 -0.50 4.87 10.51
C PRO A 199 -0.51 4.99 8.98
N ALA A 200 -0.64 6.21 8.43
CA ALA A 200 -0.60 6.43 6.99
C ALA A 200 0.75 6.03 6.38
N THR A 201 1.86 6.51 6.93
CA THR A 201 3.22 6.15 6.49
C THR A 201 3.44 4.65 6.58
N CYS A 202 3.04 3.99 7.69
CA CYS A 202 3.19 2.54 7.84
C CYS A 202 2.38 1.73 6.82
N ILE A 203 1.15 2.14 6.52
CA ILE A 203 0.33 1.44 5.52
C ILE A 203 0.93 1.64 4.13
N ILE A 204 1.36 2.85 3.77
CA ILE A 204 2.01 3.13 2.49
C ILE A 204 3.30 2.30 2.35
N ASP A 205 4.13 2.26 3.39
CA ASP A 205 5.35 1.45 3.42
C ASP A 205 5.03 -0.04 3.27
N GLY A 206 4.04 -0.55 4.00
CA GLY A 206 3.59 -1.93 3.89
C GLY A 206 3.05 -2.29 2.50
N VAL A 207 2.37 -1.36 1.83
CA VAL A 207 2.02 -1.54 0.41
C VAL A 207 3.29 -1.67 -0.44
N MET A 208 4.24 -0.75 -0.29
CA MET A 208 5.47 -0.74 -1.08
C MET A 208 6.31 -2.01 -0.89
N ASP A 209 6.37 -2.54 0.33
CA ASP A 209 7.12 -3.77 0.64
C ASP A 209 6.46 -5.02 0.07
N THR A 210 5.13 -5.09 0.14
CA THR A 210 4.41 -6.32 -0.19
C THR A 210 3.89 -6.36 -1.62
N ILE A 211 3.92 -5.25 -2.36
CA ILE A 211 3.43 -5.23 -3.75
C ILE A 211 4.25 -6.16 -4.66
N LEU A 212 5.57 -6.22 -4.49
CA LEU A 212 6.40 -7.17 -5.24
C LEU A 212 6.04 -8.62 -4.88
N ALA A 213 5.87 -8.91 -3.60
CA ALA A 213 5.45 -10.24 -3.14
C ALA A 213 4.10 -10.64 -3.73
N SER A 214 3.17 -9.70 -3.92
CA SER A 214 1.88 -9.97 -4.57
C SER A 214 2.02 -10.33 -6.05
N PHE A 215 2.95 -9.70 -6.79
CA PHE A 215 3.26 -10.09 -8.17
C PHE A 215 3.91 -11.48 -8.22
N VAL A 216 4.81 -11.78 -7.29
CA VAL A 216 5.43 -13.11 -7.17
C VAL A 216 4.36 -14.17 -6.87
N ALA A 217 3.42 -13.90 -5.95
CA ALA A 217 2.31 -14.81 -5.67
C ALA A 217 1.43 -15.05 -6.92
N SER A 218 1.16 -14.00 -7.69
CA SER A 218 0.44 -14.13 -8.96
C SER A 218 1.20 -15.02 -9.95
N ALA A 219 2.52 -14.85 -10.08
CA ALA A 219 3.35 -15.69 -10.95
C ALA A 219 3.37 -17.15 -10.48
N ILE A 220 3.50 -17.40 -9.17
CA ILE A 220 3.42 -18.74 -8.58
C ILE A 220 2.08 -19.40 -8.91
N GLY A 221 0.96 -18.68 -8.76
CA GLY A 221 -0.36 -19.22 -9.09
C GLY A 221 -0.50 -19.64 -10.56
N GLN A 222 0.10 -18.86 -11.48
CA GLN A 222 0.12 -19.23 -12.91
C GLN A 222 1.03 -20.44 -13.19
N ILE A 223 2.17 -20.57 -12.50
CA ILE A 223 3.04 -21.74 -12.59
C ILE A 223 2.33 -22.99 -12.05
N GLU A 224 1.57 -22.87 -10.96
CA GLU A 224 0.77 -23.97 -10.42
C GLU A 224 -0.32 -24.44 -11.40
N ILE A 225 -0.98 -23.51 -12.10
CA ILE A 225 -1.91 -23.85 -13.19
C ILE A 225 -1.19 -24.60 -14.31
N LEU A 226 -0.03 -24.13 -14.74
CA LEU A 226 0.76 -24.81 -15.77
C LEU A 226 1.16 -26.22 -15.33
N ALA A 227 1.61 -26.38 -14.08
CA ALA A 227 1.94 -27.67 -13.52
C ALA A 227 0.72 -28.61 -13.46
N PHE A 228 -0.46 -28.09 -13.11
CA PHE A 228 -1.70 -28.84 -13.14
C PHE A 228 -2.05 -29.32 -14.55
N ASN A 229 -1.98 -28.43 -15.54
CA ASN A 229 -2.25 -28.76 -16.95
C ASN A 229 -1.30 -29.84 -17.47
N LEU A 230 -0.01 -29.74 -17.17
CA LEU A 230 0.98 -30.73 -17.61
C LEU A 230 0.76 -32.10 -16.95
N ARG A 231 0.42 -32.12 -15.66
CA ARG A 231 0.13 -33.38 -14.94
C ARG A 231 -1.16 -34.05 -15.41
N ASN A 232 -2.14 -33.27 -15.85
CA ASN A 232 -3.46 -33.74 -16.26
C ASN A 232 -3.70 -33.58 -17.77
N PHE A 233 -2.63 -33.55 -18.56
CA PHE A 233 -2.68 -33.15 -19.97
C PHE A 233 -3.74 -33.91 -20.78
N ASN A 234 -3.79 -35.23 -20.65
CA ASN A 234 -4.77 -36.07 -21.36
C ASN A 234 -6.21 -35.72 -20.99
N VAL A 235 -6.49 -35.45 -19.71
CA VAL A 235 -7.83 -35.11 -19.20
C VAL A 235 -8.24 -33.72 -19.68
N VAL A 236 -7.33 -32.74 -19.59
CA VAL A 236 -7.58 -31.38 -20.05
C VAL A 236 -7.79 -31.34 -21.56
N ALA A 237 -6.98 -32.09 -22.34
CA ALA A 237 -7.12 -32.20 -23.78
C ALA A 237 -8.47 -32.83 -24.20
N ASP A 238 -8.90 -33.92 -23.57
CA ASP A 238 -10.21 -34.53 -23.83
C ASP A 238 -11.36 -33.57 -23.50
N ARG A 239 -11.28 -32.85 -22.37
CA ARG A 239 -12.26 -31.81 -22.01
C ARG A 239 -12.30 -30.68 -23.05
N GLN A 240 -11.15 -30.23 -23.54
CA GLN A 240 -11.07 -29.20 -24.58
C GLN A 240 -11.71 -29.68 -25.89
N HIS A 241 -11.38 -30.88 -26.36
CA HIS A 241 -11.98 -31.45 -27.56
C HIS A 241 -13.51 -31.56 -27.47
N ARG A 242 -14.05 -31.93 -26.32
CA ARG A 242 -15.51 -31.97 -26.10
C ARG A 242 -16.16 -30.59 -26.16
N ARG A 243 -15.47 -29.54 -25.69
CA ARG A 243 -15.96 -28.16 -25.79
C ARG A 243 -15.95 -27.68 -27.23
N ASP A 244 -14.88 -27.96 -27.97
CA ASP A 244 -14.75 -27.57 -29.37
C ASP A 244 -15.78 -28.27 -30.27
N ALA A 245 -16.20 -29.50 -29.91
CA ALA A 245 -17.23 -30.25 -30.63
C ALA A 245 -18.67 -29.83 -30.29
N ALA A 246 -18.88 -29.06 -29.21
CA ALA A 246 -20.19 -28.65 -28.73
C ALA A 246 -20.55 -27.18 -29.06
N GLY A 247 -19.58 -26.41 -29.56
CA GLY A 247 -19.76 -25.03 -30.04
C GLY A 247 -19.90 -24.97 -31.55
#